data_AF-A0A377ZHR0-F1
#
_entry.id   AF-A0A377ZHR0-F1
#
_cell.length_a   1.000
_cell.length_b   1.000
_cell.length_c   1.000
_cell.angle_alpha   90.00
_cell.angle_beta   90.00
_cell.angle_gamma   90.00
#
_symmetry.space_group_name_H-M   'P 1'
#
loop_
_entity.id
_entity.type
_entity.pdbx_description
1 polymer ?
#
loop_
_entity_poly.entity_id
_entity_poly.type
_entity_poly.pdbx_seq_one_letter_code
_entity_poly.pdbx_strand_id
1 'polypeptide(L)' 'MKKGEPALLKAVNDELVKLEKTGEAAKIYDVWFGPATKTPQPRAFTIEAK' A
#
# COMPACT_ATOMS: atom_id res chain seq x y z
N MET A 1 -11.11 -2.31 -12.87
CA MET A 1 -12.13 -3.09 -12.17
C MET A 1 -13.50 -2.71 -12.71
N LYS A 2 -14.40 -3.66 -12.97
CA LYS A 2 -15.77 -3.29 -13.34
C LYS A 2 -16.43 -2.61 -12.13
N LYS A 3 -17.09 -1.49 -12.38
CA LYS A 3 -17.83 -0.74 -11.35
C LYS A 3 -18.87 -1.69 -10.73
N GLY A 4 -18.76 -1.98 -9.43
CA GLY A 4 -19.75 -2.77 -8.70
C GLY A 4 -19.40 -4.24 -8.43
N GLU A 5 -18.13 -4.58 -8.20
CA GLU A 5 -17.73 -5.89 -7.63
C GLU A 5 -17.34 -5.73 -6.14
N PRO A 6 -18.31 -5.72 -5.19
CA PRO A 6 -18.01 -5.52 -3.77
C PRO A 6 -17.02 -6.55 -3.20
N ALA A 7 -17.10 -7.80 -3.68
CA ALA A 7 -16.19 -8.85 -3.23
C ALA A 7 -14.74 -8.58 -3.64
N LEU A 8 -14.52 -8.11 -4.88
CA LEU A 8 -13.19 -7.77 -5.36
C LEU A 8 -12.64 -6.54 -4.63
N LEU A 9 -13.46 -5.50 -4.46
CA LEU A 9 -13.09 -4.31 -3.71
C LEU A 9 -12.69 -4.68 -2.27
N LYS A 10 -13.51 -5.51 -1.60
CA LYS A 10 -13.21 -5.98 -0.24
C LYS A 10 -11.89 -6.76 -0.20
N ALA A 11 -11.68 -7.71 -1.10
CA ALA A 11 -10.46 -8.52 -1.12
C ALA A 11 -9.20 -7.66 -1.32
N VAL A 12 -9.27 -6.65 -2.20
CA VAL A 12 -8.15 -5.72 -2.42
C VAL A 12 -7.90 -4.85 -1.21
N ASN A 13 -8.95 -4.30 -0.59
CA ASN A 13 -8.83 -3.51 0.62
C ASN A 13 -8.22 -4.34 1.78
N ASP A 14 -8.69 -5.57 1.98
CA ASP A 14 -8.18 -6.47 3.02
C ASP A 14 -6.69 -6.75 2.82
N GLU A 15 -6.25 -7.04 1.59
CA GLU A 15 -4.85 -7.34 1.31
C GLU A 15 -3.97 -6.09 1.45
N LEU A 16 -4.42 -4.93 1.00
CA LEU A 16 -3.70 -3.66 1.17
C LEU A 16 -3.47 -3.32 2.65
N VAL A 17 -4.49 -3.49 3.49
CA VAL A 17 -4.37 -3.29 4.95
C VAL A 17 -3.45 -4.34 5.58
N LYS A 18 -3.47 -5.58 5.09
CA LYS A 18 -2.54 -6.62 5.55
C LYS A 18 -1.09 -6.27 5.23
N LEU A 19 -0.81 -5.81 4.00
CA LEU A 19 0.54 -5.37 3.59
C LEU A 19 1.04 -4.20 4.44
N GLU A 20 0.15 -3.29 4.84
CA GLU A 20 0.48 -2.23 5.78
C GLU A 20 0.89 -2.80 7.15
N LYS A 21 0.05 -3.67 7.72
CA LYS A 21 0.28 -4.25 9.05
C LYS A 21 1.53 -5.12 9.14
N THR A 22 1.92 -5.78 8.05
CA THR A 22 3.15 -6.59 8.00
C THR A 22 4.41 -5.77 7.68
N GLY A 23 4.26 -4.48 7.37
CA GLY A 23 5.35 -3.60 6.94
C GLY A 23 5.81 -3.83 5.49
N GLU A 24 5.16 -4.73 4.75
CA GLU A 24 5.49 -4.99 3.35
C GLU A 24 5.21 -3.78 2.46
N ALA A 25 4.14 -3.02 2.77
CA ALA A 25 3.84 -1.78 2.07
C ALA A 25 4.97 -0.73 2.22
N ALA A 26 5.62 -0.67 3.38
CA ALA A 26 6.77 0.21 3.60
C ALA A 26 7.98 -0.24 2.79
N LYS A 27 8.27 -1.54 2.74
CA LYS A 27 9.35 -2.07 1.90
C LYS A 27 9.15 -1.77 0.42
N ILE A 28 7.92 -1.95 -0.09
CA ILE A 28 7.58 -1.62 -1.48
C ILE A 28 7.80 -0.13 -1.74
N TYR A 29 7.41 0.73 -0.81
CA TYR A 29 7.66 2.17 -0.92
C TYR A 29 9.17 2.47 -0.96
N ASP A 30 9.95 1.84 -0.10
CA ASP A 30 11.39 2.07 0.00
C ASP A 30 12.17 1.66 -1.26
N VAL A 31 11.69 0.67 -2.01
CA VAL A 31 12.27 0.30 -3.32
C VAL A 31 12.26 1.48 -4.30
N TRP A 32 11.23 2.31 -4.27
CA TRP A 32 11.05 3.41 -5.23
C TRP A 32 11.41 4.78 -4.66
N PHE A 33 11.25 4.98 -3.36
CA PHE A 33 11.37 6.29 -2.70
C PHE A 33 12.19 6.25 -1.40
N GLY A 34 12.74 5.09 -1.04
CA GLY A 34 13.46 4.93 0.21
C GLY A 34 14.81 5.65 0.25
N PRO A 35 15.50 5.61 1.39
CA PRO A 35 16.76 6.32 1.62
C PRO A 35 17.89 5.96 0.63
N ALA A 36 17.84 4.76 0.05
CA ALA A 36 18.83 4.27 -0.91
C ALA A 36 18.58 4.75 -2.35
N THR A 37 17.48 5.45 -2.62
CA THR A 37 17.12 5.92 -3.96
C THR A 37 17.76 7.27 -4.28
N LYS A 38 17.76 7.65 -5.56
CA LYS A 38 18.34 8.94 -6.00
C LYS A 38 17.55 10.16 -5.53
N THR A 39 16.28 9.97 -5.19
CA THR A 39 15.37 11.02 -4.72
C THR A 39 14.54 10.50 -3.55
N PRO A 40 15.13 10.38 -2.34
CA PRO A 40 14.42 9.89 -1.18
C PRO A 40 13.23 10.78 -0.85
N GLN A 41 12.09 10.16 -0.55
CA GLN A 41 10.88 10.85 -0.11
C GLN A 41 10.33 10.14 1.12
N PRO A 42 9.94 10.87 2.18
CA PRO A 42 9.32 10.25 3.34
C PRO A 42 7.90 9.79 2.99
N ARG A 43 7.51 8.63 3.52
CA ARG A 43 6.16 8.10 3.34
C ARG A 43 5.17 8.90 4.19
N ALA A 44 4.31 9.67 3.53
CA ALA A 44 3.36 10.58 4.16
C ALA A 44 1.94 10.00 4.38
N PHE A 45 1.77 8.68 4.25
CA PHE A 45 0.48 8.02 4.36
C PHE A 45 0.59 6.63 4.97
N THR A 46 -0.53 6.16 5.52
CA THR A 46 -0.77 4.80 5.99
C THR A 46 -1.96 4.25 5.20
N ILE A 47 -1.89 2.99 4.76
CA ILE A 47 -3.01 2.40 4.02
C ILE A 47 -4.06 1.91 5.01
N GLU A 48 -5.26 2.51 4.93
CA GLU A 48 -6.43 2.15 5.71
C GLU A 48 -7.62 1.91 4.78
N ALA A 49 -8.50 0.97 5.14
CA ALA A 49 -9.75 0.73 4.43
C ALA A 49 -10.94 1.08 5.34
N LYS A 50 -11.90 1.83 4.81
CA LYS A 50 -13.15 2.24 5.48
C LYS A 50 -14.33 1.46 4.96
#